data_AF-A0A2S2Q552-F1
#
_entry.id   AF-A0A2S2Q552-F1
#
_cell.length_a   1.000
_cell.length_b   1.000
_cell.length_c   1.000
_cell.angle_alpha   90.00
_cell.angle_beta   90.00
_cell.angle_gamma   90.00
#
_symmetry.space_group_name_H-M   'P 1'
#
loop_
_entity.id
_entity.type
_entity.pdbx_description
1 polymer ?
#
loop_
_entity_poly.entity_id
_entity_poly.type
_entity_poly.pdbx_seq_one_letter_code
_entity_poly.pdbx_strand_id
1 'polypeptide(L)'
;MGLDFLDNGSIFEHAITCAEFGKFHYFLLALCGLIYLNCAISVSVVSFVLPSAQCDFSLSSTDKGLLNAIPLLGMLLGAYFWGCLADMHGRKKTLIAALLMDGIFSLVSSVLTFFWPFLFCRFFSGFGLSGYLGICFPYLGEFQPKIYREKVLSWLEMFWTVGIILVPLIAWAIIPMTANYDIGIFRYSSWNIFLTLCSLPSIILALWLTRFPESPKFLLECGEFDEALDCLKRIYTENTGEPGDAYPVRSLIENEVRCSVISIQSKRSLRSVKTVKTSKDLKNLLKEVWYQTKEMFKPPHLKNTVLTCLIQFGLTS
;
A
#
# COMPACT_ATOMS: atom_id res chain seq x y z
N MET A 1 25.96 -1.07 29.49
CA MET A 1 25.93 -0.21 28.30
C MET A 1 24.71 -0.66 27.49
N GLY A 2 23.49 -0.32 27.82
CA GLY A 2 22.93 0.86 28.49
C GLY A 2 21.76 1.29 27.59
N LEU A 3 20.54 1.11 28.08
CA LEU A 3 19.30 1.01 27.30
C LEU A 3 18.79 2.36 26.74
N ASP A 4 19.44 2.90 25.70
CA ASP A 4 19.03 4.19 25.10
C ASP A 4 18.14 4.04 23.85
N PHE A 5 17.72 2.82 23.49
CA PHE A 5 16.80 2.57 22.37
C PHE A 5 15.31 2.60 22.75
N LEU A 6 14.96 2.94 24.00
CA LEU A 6 13.60 2.84 24.50
C LEU A 6 12.87 4.18 24.72
N ASP A 7 13.53 5.34 24.62
CA ASP A 7 12.83 6.60 24.98
C ASP A 7 11.99 7.19 23.84
N ASN A 8 12.37 7.04 22.57
CA ASN A 8 11.54 7.51 21.46
C ASN A 8 10.26 6.67 21.26
N GLY A 9 10.31 5.39 21.65
CA GLY A 9 9.15 4.52 21.65
C GLY A 9 8.22 4.79 22.83
N SER A 10 8.74 5.21 23.99
CA SER A 10 7.97 5.26 25.24
C SER A 10 6.85 6.30 25.19
N ILE A 11 7.13 7.51 24.70
CA ILE A 11 6.16 8.62 24.67
C ILE A 11 5.07 8.36 23.64
N PHE A 12 5.44 7.95 22.42
CA PHE A 12 4.46 7.63 21.39
C PHE A 12 3.62 6.40 21.75
N GLU A 13 4.25 5.32 22.24
CA GLU A 13 3.52 4.12 22.67
C GLU A 13 2.63 4.39 23.89
N HIS A 14 3.03 5.31 24.78
CA HIS A 14 2.15 5.76 25.86
C HIS A 14 0.96 6.56 25.31
N ALA A 15 1.20 7.52 24.42
CA ALA A 15 0.16 8.34 23.83
C ALA A 15 -0.87 7.52 23.03
N ILE A 16 -0.42 6.56 22.23
CA ILE A 16 -1.33 5.69 21.47
C ILE A 16 -2.11 4.75 22.40
N THR A 17 -1.51 4.30 23.50
CA THR A 17 -2.22 3.49 24.51
C THR A 17 -3.31 4.33 25.20
N CYS A 18 -3.04 5.60 25.49
CA CYS A 18 -4.02 6.54 26.02
C CYS A 18 -5.17 6.87 25.07
N ALA A 19 -5.02 6.64 23.75
CA ALA A 19 -6.10 6.82 22.78
C ALA A 19 -7.13 5.67 22.82
N GLU A 20 -6.88 4.67 23.66
CA GLU A 20 -7.67 3.45 23.85
C GLU A 20 -7.86 2.62 22.58
N PHE A 21 -8.21 1.34 22.72
CA PHE A 21 -8.53 0.49 21.58
C PHE A 21 -10.06 0.43 21.41
N GLY A 22 -10.56 0.62 20.19
CA GLY A 22 -12.00 0.74 19.97
C GLY A 22 -12.42 0.76 18.51
N LYS A 23 -13.55 1.43 18.23
CA LYS A 23 -14.23 1.43 16.92
C LYS A 23 -13.32 1.87 15.77
N PHE A 24 -12.49 2.90 15.97
CA PHE A 24 -11.56 3.38 14.94
C PHE A 24 -10.64 2.26 14.45
N HIS A 25 -10.09 1.49 15.39
CA HIS A 25 -9.15 0.40 15.09
C HIS A 25 -9.81 -0.74 14.31
N TYR A 26 -11.06 -1.09 14.63
CA TYR A 26 -11.82 -2.08 13.88
C TYR A 26 -12.19 -1.60 12.47
N PHE A 27 -12.62 -0.34 12.32
CA PHE A 27 -12.90 0.24 11.00
C PHE A 27 -11.64 0.33 10.13
N LEU A 28 -10.51 0.71 10.73
CA LEU A 28 -9.22 0.74 10.05
C LEU A 28 -8.77 -0.66 9.64
N LEU A 29 -8.90 -1.66 10.52
CA LEU A 29 -8.64 -3.06 10.19
C LEU A 29 -9.53 -3.55 9.05
N ALA A 30 -10.83 -3.23 9.06
CA ALA A 30 -11.74 -3.61 7.99
C ALA A 30 -11.34 -2.97 6.65
N LEU A 31 -10.99 -1.68 6.64
CA LEU A 31 -10.53 -0.99 5.43
C LEU A 31 -9.22 -1.59 4.90
N CYS A 32 -8.19 -1.71 5.76
CA CYS A 32 -6.90 -2.28 5.39
C CYS A 32 -7.05 -3.76 4.96
N GLY A 33 -7.92 -4.51 5.63
CA GLY A 33 -8.31 -5.87 5.27
C GLY A 33 -8.92 -5.95 3.87
N LEU A 34 -9.86 -5.07 3.54
CA LEU A 34 -10.44 -5.04 2.21
C LEU A 34 -9.43 -4.62 1.13
N ILE A 35 -8.49 -3.71 1.45
CA ILE A 35 -7.35 -3.39 0.56
C ILE A 35 -6.48 -4.62 0.32
N TYR A 36 -6.20 -5.40 1.37
CA TYR A 36 -5.37 -6.59 1.27
C TYR A 36 -6.08 -7.74 0.53
N LEU A 37 -7.38 -7.89 0.74
CA LEU A 37 -8.26 -8.79 -0.03
C LEU A 37 -8.26 -8.40 -1.51
N ASN A 38 -8.42 -7.13 -1.82
CA ASN A 38 -8.36 -6.61 -3.18
C ASN A 38 -7.00 -6.86 -3.85
N CYS A 39 -5.91 -6.79 -3.07
CA CYS A 39 -4.58 -7.20 -3.53
C CYS A 39 -4.54 -8.65 -3.98
N ALA A 40 -5.04 -9.56 -3.15
CA ALA A 40 -5.07 -10.98 -3.46
C ALA A 40 -5.86 -11.28 -4.75
N ILE A 41 -7.01 -10.62 -4.91
CA ILE A 41 -7.82 -10.69 -6.13
C ILE A 41 -7.01 -10.20 -7.33
N SER A 42 -6.41 -9.01 -7.24
CA SER A 42 -5.72 -8.36 -8.36
C SER A 42 -4.44 -9.10 -8.79
N VAL A 43 -3.71 -9.71 -7.86
CA VAL A 43 -2.57 -10.60 -8.19
C VAL A 43 -3.05 -11.84 -8.93
N SER A 44 -4.17 -12.43 -8.50
CA SER A 44 -4.65 -13.71 -9.01
C SER A 44 -5.46 -13.59 -10.31
N VAL A 45 -5.99 -12.40 -10.62
CA VAL A 45 -6.92 -12.17 -11.74
C VAL A 45 -6.34 -12.60 -13.08
N VAL A 46 -5.03 -12.42 -13.28
CA VAL A 46 -4.34 -12.71 -14.55
C VAL A 46 -4.41 -14.19 -14.89
N SER A 47 -4.29 -15.07 -13.89
CA SER A 47 -4.36 -16.52 -14.06
C SER A 47 -5.71 -17.01 -14.60
N PHE A 48 -6.80 -16.31 -14.27
CA PHE A 48 -8.15 -16.64 -14.75
C PHE A 48 -8.48 -15.97 -16.09
N VAL A 49 -7.89 -14.80 -16.35
CA VAL A 49 -8.08 -14.08 -17.62
C VAL A 49 -7.32 -14.74 -18.76
N LEU A 50 -6.11 -15.25 -18.50
CA LEU A 50 -5.20 -15.78 -19.52
C LEU A 50 -5.82 -16.81 -20.48
N PRO A 51 -6.56 -17.85 -20.03
CA PRO A 51 -7.15 -18.84 -20.93
C PRO A 51 -8.21 -18.25 -21.86
N SER A 52 -9.00 -17.29 -21.36
CA SER A 52 -10.07 -16.64 -22.12
C SER A 52 -9.50 -15.61 -23.10
N ALA A 53 -8.53 -14.82 -22.66
CA ALA A 53 -7.86 -13.80 -23.47
C ALA A 53 -6.97 -14.42 -24.57
N GLN A 54 -6.52 -15.66 -24.42
CA GLN A 54 -5.71 -16.37 -25.42
C GLN A 54 -6.40 -16.41 -26.79
N CYS A 55 -7.69 -16.72 -26.83
CA CYS A 55 -8.45 -16.81 -28.08
C CYS A 55 -8.67 -15.44 -28.70
N ASP A 56 -8.96 -14.42 -27.88
CA ASP A 56 -9.27 -13.07 -28.34
C ASP A 56 -8.04 -12.35 -28.92
N PHE A 57 -6.85 -12.52 -28.32
CA PHE A 57 -5.61 -11.90 -28.80
C PHE A 57 -4.77 -12.80 -29.71
N SER A 58 -5.19 -14.05 -29.97
CA SER A 58 -4.41 -15.05 -30.72
C SER A 58 -2.98 -15.23 -30.17
N LEU A 59 -2.85 -15.38 -28.85
CA LEU A 59 -1.56 -15.36 -28.14
C LEU A 59 -0.66 -16.55 -28.48
N SER A 60 0.62 -16.28 -28.78
CA SER A 60 1.67 -17.29 -28.84
C SER A 60 2.06 -17.79 -27.44
N SER A 61 2.81 -18.89 -27.35
CA SER A 61 3.32 -19.39 -26.06
C SER A 61 4.21 -18.36 -25.34
N THR A 62 4.99 -17.59 -26.10
CA THR A 62 5.84 -16.51 -25.56
C THR A 62 5.00 -15.38 -24.98
N ASP A 63 3.92 -14.99 -25.66
CA ASP A 63 3.04 -13.90 -25.22
C ASP A 63 2.33 -14.23 -23.90
N LYS A 64 1.94 -15.50 -23.71
CA LYS A 64 1.35 -15.98 -22.45
C LYS A 64 2.33 -15.87 -21.29
N GLY A 65 3.59 -16.27 -21.53
CA GLY A 65 4.67 -16.13 -20.54
C GLY A 65 4.89 -14.67 -20.18
N LEU A 66 4.92 -13.79 -21.19
CA LEU A 66 5.08 -12.35 -20.99
C LEU A 66 3.91 -11.74 -20.21
N LEU A 67 2.67 -12.15 -20.49
CA LEU A 67 1.48 -11.67 -19.79
C LEU A 67 1.47 -12.02 -18.30
N ASN A 68 2.00 -13.18 -17.92
CA ASN A 68 2.18 -13.55 -16.51
C ASN A 68 3.38 -12.86 -15.86
N ALA A 69 4.46 -12.63 -16.61
CA ALA A 69 5.69 -12.04 -16.07
C ALA A 69 5.60 -10.51 -15.90
N ILE A 70 4.89 -9.80 -16.79
CA ILE A 70 4.89 -8.34 -16.80
C ILE A 70 4.32 -7.70 -15.53
N PRO A 71 3.24 -8.20 -14.89
CA PRO A 71 2.72 -7.61 -13.66
C PRO A 71 3.71 -7.82 -12.51
N LEU A 72 4.38 -8.98 -12.46
CA LEU A 72 5.42 -9.29 -11.48
C LEU A 72 6.63 -8.36 -11.65
N LEU A 73 7.04 -8.07 -12.89
CA LEU A 73 8.07 -7.08 -13.17
C LEU A 73 7.63 -5.68 -12.72
N GLY A 74 6.38 -5.32 -12.95
CA GLY A 74 5.77 -4.10 -12.43
C GLY A 74 5.86 -4.04 -10.91
N MET A 75 5.48 -5.12 -10.21
CA MET A 75 5.56 -5.22 -8.76
C MET A 75 6.98 -5.07 -8.23
N LEU A 76 7.96 -5.69 -8.89
CA LEU A 76 9.37 -5.58 -8.52
C LEU A 76 9.87 -4.13 -8.56
N LEU A 77 9.57 -3.42 -9.65
CA LEU A 77 9.97 -2.03 -9.82
C LEU A 77 9.16 -1.08 -8.93
N GLY A 78 7.89 -1.38 -8.72
CA GLY A 78 6.99 -0.60 -7.89
C GLY A 78 7.34 -0.70 -6.41
N ALA A 79 7.76 -1.85 -5.90
CA ALA A 79 8.08 -2.04 -4.48
C ALA A 79 9.13 -1.02 -4.00
N TYR A 80 10.16 -0.80 -4.82
CA TYR A 80 11.18 0.21 -4.55
C TYR A 80 10.61 1.63 -4.61
N PHE A 81 9.88 1.97 -5.67
CA PHE A 81 9.33 3.31 -5.87
C PHE A 81 8.34 3.72 -4.77
N TRP A 82 7.40 2.82 -4.43
CA TRP A 82 6.35 3.09 -3.46
C TRP A 82 6.87 3.13 -2.03
N GLY A 83 7.86 2.29 -1.67
CA GLY A 83 8.49 2.35 -0.35
C GLY A 83 9.05 3.74 -0.07
N CYS A 84 9.83 4.28 -1.03
CA CYS A 84 10.40 5.62 -0.90
C CYS A 84 9.32 6.70 -0.89
N LEU A 85 8.30 6.56 -1.74
CA LEU A 85 7.23 7.54 -1.78
C LEU A 85 6.45 7.58 -0.45
N ALA A 86 6.27 6.43 0.22
CA ALA A 86 5.62 6.33 1.52
C ALA A 86 6.42 7.01 2.64
N ASP A 87 7.73 6.87 2.62
CA ASP A 87 8.62 7.50 3.60
C ASP A 87 8.65 9.02 3.46
N MET A 88 8.44 9.55 2.25
CA MET A 88 8.52 10.98 1.98
C MET A 88 7.18 11.72 2.02
N HIS A 89 6.14 11.15 1.41
CA HIS A 89 4.86 11.83 1.21
C HIS A 89 3.79 11.39 2.21
N GLY A 90 4.09 10.35 3.00
CA GLY A 90 3.19 9.74 3.96
C GLY A 90 2.59 8.43 3.44
N ARG A 91 2.20 7.59 4.40
CA ARG A 91 1.71 6.24 4.13
C ARG A 91 0.35 6.32 3.44
N LYS A 92 -0.60 7.11 3.94
CA LYS A 92 -1.97 7.26 3.40
C LYS A 92 -1.96 7.74 1.95
N LYS A 93 -1.27 8.85 1.66
CA LYS A 93 -1.27 9.43 0.30
C LYS A 93 -0.71 8.45 -0.73
N THR A 94 0.35 7.74 -0.34
CA THR A 94 1.01 6.75 -1.17
C THR A 94 0.11 5.54 -1.41
N LEU A 95 -0.58 5.07 -0.36
CA LEU A 95 -1.56 3.98 -0.44
C LEU A 95 -2.74 4.33 -1.37
N ILE A 96 -3.27 5.56 -1.30
CA ILE A 96 -4.32 6.06 -2.21
C ILE A 96 -3.81 6.08 -3.66
N ALA A 97 -2.62 6.64 -3.90
CA ALA A 97 -2.05 6.73 -5.24
C ALA A 97 -1.82 5.34 -5.86
N ALA A 98 -1.33 4.39 -5.08
CA ALA A 98 -1.11 3.00 -5.51
C ALA A 98 -2.43 2.30 -5.87
N LEU A 99 -3.46 2.44 -5.04
CA LEU A 99 -4.79 1.89 -5.28
C LEU A 99 -5.46 2.48 -6.53
N LEU A 100 -5.38 3.80 -6.71
CA LEU A 100 -5.92 4.45 -7.91
C LEU A 100 -5.18 4.04 -9.17
N MET A 101 -3.86 3.92 -9.09
CA MET A 101 -3.05 3.48 -10.22
C MET A 101 -3.44 2.08 -10.66
N ASP A 102 -3.49 1.12 -9.73
CA ASP A 102 -3.95 -0.23 -10.03
C ASP A 102 -5.39 -0.25 -10.55
N GLY A 103 -6.33 0.40 -9.86
CA GLY A 103 -7.74 0.42 -10.26
C GLY A 103 -7.98 1.02 -11.64
N ILE A 104 -7.35 2.17 -11.95
CA ILE A 104 -7.51 2.84 -13.25
C ILE A 104 -6.86 2.03 -14.36
N PHE A 105 -5.62 1.57 -14.20
CA PHE A 105 -4.96 0.79 -15.25
C PHE A 105 -5.62 -0.58 -15.46
N SER A 106 -6.10 -1.22 -14.39
CA SER A 106 -6.87 -2.46 -14.47
C SER A 106 -8.21 -2.24 -15.18
N LEU A 107 -8.92 -1.14 -14.89
CA LEU A 107 -10.17 -0.80 -15.56
C LEU A 107 -9.95 -0.45 -17.04
N VAL A 108 -8.92 0.34 -17.36
CA VAL A 108 -8.58 0.64 -18.75
C VAL A 108 -8.20 -0.63 -19.50
N SER A 109 -7.46 -1.55 -18.87
CA SER A 109 -7.08 -2.79 -19.52
C SER A 109 -8.25 -3.74 -19.82
N SER A 110 -9.43 -3.57 -19.19
CA SER A 110 -10.60 -4.39 -19.52
C SER A 110 -11.30 -3.99 -20.81
N VAL A 111 -11.01 -2.81 -21.34
CA VAL A 111 -11.59 -2.32 -22.60
C VAL A 111 -10.60 -2.40 -23.77
N LEU A 112 -9.35 -2.80 -23.53
CA LEU A 112 -8.32 -2.84 -24.57
C LEU A 112 -8.44 -4.09 -25.44
N THR A 113 -8.49 -3.88 -26.76
CA THR A 113 -8.55 -4.93 -27.79
C THR A 113 -7.18 -5.27 -28.41
N PHE A 114 -6.13 -4.54 -28.06
CA PHE A 114 -4.77 -4.78 -28.55
C PHE A 114 -3.86 -5.32 -27.43
N PHE A 115 -3.05 -6.33 -27.76
CA PHE A 115 -2.19 -7.03 -26.81
C PHE A 115 -1.12 -6.13 -26.16
N TRP A 116 -0.40 -5.32 -26.93
CA TRP A 116 0.69 -4.48 -26.40
C TRP A 116 0.20 -3.39 -25.43
N PRO A 117 -0.84 -2.60 -25.75
CA PRO A 117 -1.46 -1.69 -24.78
C PRO A 117 -2.00 -2.41 -23.54
N PHE A 118 -2.60 -3.59 -23.72
CA PHE A 118 -3.09 -4.40 -22.61
C PHE A 118 -1.94 -4.79 -21.66
N LEU A 119 -0.82 -5.26 -22.21
CA LEU A 119 0.39 -5.61 -21.48
C LEU A 119 1.00 -4.41 -20.74
N PHE A 120 1.00 -3.23 -21.36
CA PHE A 120 1.45 -1.99 -20.74
C PHE A 120 0.58 -1.61 -19.53
N CYS A 121 -0.75 -1.67 -19.66
CA CYS A 121 -1.64 -1.43 -18.52
C CYS A 121 -1.44 -2.48 -17.41
N ARG A 122 -1.18 -3.74 -17.76
CA ARG A 122 -0.84 -4.80 -16.79
C ARG A 122 0.43 -4.52 -16.02
N PHE A 123 1.46 -4.02 -16.69
CA PHE A 123 2.69 -3.58 -16.03
C PHE A 123 2.41 -2.51 -14.96
N PHE A 124 1.64 -1.47 -15.30
CA PHE A 124 1.33 -0.38 -14.36
C PHE A 124 0.34 -0.76 -13.27
N SER A 125 -0.59 -1.68 -13.54
CA SER A 125 -1.39 -2.30 -12.48
C SER A 125 -0.49 -3.07 -11.50
N GLY A 126 0.41 -3.92 -12.00
CA GLY A 126 1.42 -4.61 -11.18
C GLY A 126 2.30 -3.64 -10.39
N PHE A 127 2.68 -2.53 -11.00
CA PHE A 127 3.40 -1.46 -10.31
C PHE A 127 2.59 -0.91 -9.13
N GLY A 128 1.30 -0.57 -9.32
CA GLY A 128 0.41 -0.10 -8.23
C GLY A 128 0.20 -1.14 -7.13
N LEU A 129 0.00 -2.41 -7.51
CA LEU A 129 -0.15 -3.58 -6.63
C LEU A 129 0.91 -3.65 -5.51
N SER A 130 2.18 -3.48 -5.88
CA SER A 130 3.27 -3.53 -4.90
C SER A 130 3.22 -2.43 -3.83
N GLY A 131 2.65 -1.26 -4.16
CA GLY A 131 2.60 -0.13 -3.24
C GLY A 131 1.67 -0.42 -2.07
N TYR A 132 0.42 -0.80 -2.35
CA TYR A 132 -0.51 -1.10 -1.27
C TYR A 132 -0.24 -2.44 -0.59
N LEU A 133 0.42 -3.40 -1.24
CA LEU A 133 0.92 -4.60 -0.58
C LEU A 133 1.97 -4.26 0.51
N GLY A 134 2.94 -3.39 0.20
CA GLY A 134 4.03 -3.04 1.12
C GLY A 134 3.67 -2.02 2.19
N ILE A 135 2.76 -1.09 1.90
CA ILE A 135 2.46 0.06 2.79
C ILE A 135 1.29 -0.24 3.74
N CYS A 136 0.42 -1.20 3.43
CA CYS A 136 -0.76 -1.49 4.26
C CYS A 136 -0.39 -1.98 5.67
N PHE A 137 0.64 -2.83 5.79
CA PHE A 137 1.18 -3.29 7.09
C PHE A 137 1.69 -2.17 7.99
N PRO A 138 2.66 -1.35 7.55
CA PRO A 138 3.16 -0.26 8.38
C PRO A 138 2.05 0.76 8.66
N TYR A 139 1.19 1.07 7.68
CA TYR A 139 0.07 1.98 7.90
C TYR A 139 -0.83 1.47 9.03
N LEU A 140 -1.34 0.24 8.96
CA LEU A 140 -2.20 -0.31 10.00
C LEU A 140 -1.49 -0.41 11.36
N GLY A 141 -0.23 -0.88 11.36
CA GLY A 141 0.55 -1.10 12.57
C GLY A 141 0.89 0.16 13.34
N GLU A 142 1.07 1.29 12.65
CA GLU A 142 1.35 2.60 13.26
C GLU A 142 0.16 3.19 14.02
N PHE A 143 -1.07 2.70 13.79
CA PHE A 143 -2.24 3.03 14.59
C PHE A 143 -2.49 2.08 15.76
N GLN A 144 -1.76 0.97 15.87
CA GLN A 144 -2.02 -0.02 16.92
C GLN A 144 -1.11 0.21 18.14
N PRO A 145 -1.65 0.13 19.36
CA PRO A 145 -0.84 -0.06 20.55
C PRO A 145 -0.05 -1.36 20.47
N LYS A 146 1.19 -1.38 21.00
CA LYS A 146 2.08 -2.55 20.97
C LYS A 146 1.43 -3.88 21.37
N ILE A 147 0.53 -3.87 22.36
CA ILE A 147 -0.16 -5.06 22.89
C ILE A 147 -1.07 -5.74 21.83
N TYR A 148 -1.70 -4.94 20.97
CA TYR A 148 -2.67 -5.43 19.97
C TYR A 148 -2.09 -5.51 18.56
N ARG A 149 -0.98 -4.81 18.31
CA ARG A 149 -0.36 -4.67 16.98
C ARG A 149 -0.18 -6.00 16.26
N GLU A 150 0.47 -6.98 16.89
CA GLU A 150 0.72 -8.29 16.26
C GLU A 150 -0.59 -9.02 15.92
N LYS A 151 -1.56 -9.04 16.84
CA LYS A 151 -2.86 -9.70 16.62
C LYS A 151 -3.62 -9.08 15.46
N VAL A 152 -3.67 -7.75 15.39
CA VAL A 152 -4.36 -7.01 14.33
C VAL A 152 -3.69 -7.25 12.97
N LEU A 153 -2.36 -7.29 12.92
CA LEU A 153 -1.63 -7.63 11.70
C LEU A 153 -1.82 -9.10 11.28
N SER A 154 -1.97 -10.03 12.22
CA SER A 154 -2.37 -11.41 11.89
C SER A 154 -3.80 -11.51 11.35
N TRP A 155 -4.74 -10.73 11.88
CA TRP A 155 -6.09 -10.65 11.33
C TRP A 155 -6.12 -10.06 9.91
N LEU A 156 -5.22 -9.12 9.60
CA LEU A 156 -5.06 -8.55 8.26
C LEU A 156 -4.76 -9.64 7.22
N GLU A 157 -3.86 -10.57 7.52
CA GLU A 157 -3.50 -11.70 6.64
C GLU A 157 -4.68 -12.64 6.32
N MET A 158 -5.67 -12.75 7.21
CA MET A 158 -6.86 -13.57 6.92
C MET A 158 -7.64 -13.04 5.70
N PHE A 159 -7.65 -11.73 5.48
CA PHE A 159 -8.32 -11.13 4.33
C PHE A 159 -7.68 -11.49 3.00
N TRP A 160 -6.36 -11.75 2.97
CA TRP A 160 -5.67 -12.25 1.78
C TRP A 160 -6.19 -13.63 1.37
N THR A 161 -6.27 -14.55 2.33
CA THR A 161 -6.82 -15.89 2.11
C THR A 161 -8.25 -15.82 1.61
N VAL A 162 -9.08 -14.94 2.18
CA VAL A 162 -10.45 -14.70 1.70
C VAL A 162 -10.44 -14.21 0.24
N GLY A 163 -9.55 -13.28 -0.13
CA GLY A 163 -9.44 -12.79 -1.50
C GLY A 163 -9.04 -13.88 -2.51
N ILE A 164 -8.08 -14.75 -2.14
CA ILE A 164 -7.69 -15.91 -2.97
C ILE A 164 -8.86 -16.88 -3.17
N ILE A 165 -9.73 -17.06 -2.18
CA ILE A 165 -10.92 -17.93 -2.30
C ILE A 165 -12.02 -17.23 -3.11
N LEU A 166 -12.21 -15.93 -2.96
CA LEU A 166 -13.25 -15.17 -3.66
C LEU A 166 -12.98 -15.07 -5.16
N VAL A 167 -11.73 -14.87 -5.58
CA VAL A 167 -11.42 -14.67 -7.01
C VAL A 167 -11.83 -15.84 -7.92
N PRO A 168 -11.58 -17.14 -7.62
CA PRO A 168 -12.09 -18.24 -8.43
C PRO A 168 -13.62 -18.35 -8.38
N LEU A 169 -14.26 -18.00 -7.26
CA LEU A 169 -15.73 -18.01 -7.16
C LEU A 169 -16.35 -16.95 -8.09
N ILE A 170 -15.77 -15.74 -8.09
CA ILE A 170 -16.18 -14.66 -9.00
C ILE A 170 -15.90 -15.06 -10.45
N ALA A 171 -14.73 -15.64 -10.74
CA ALA A 171 -14.36 -16.12 -12.07
C ALA A 171 -15.32 -17.21 -12.55
N TRP A 172 -15.65 -18.18 -11.69
CA TRP A 172 -16.60 -19.25 -11.98
C TRP A 172 -18.02 -18.75 -12.23
N ALA A 173 -18.45 -17.69 -11.52
CA ALA A 173 -19.75 -17.10 -11.77
C ALA A 173 -19.81 -16.33 -13.10
N ILE A 174 -18.74 -15.62 -13.49
CA ILE A 174 -18.77 -14.66 -14.59
C ILE A 174 -18.27 -15.24 -15.91
N ILE A 175 -17.15 -15.98 -15.92
CA ILE A 175 -16.52 -16.46 -17.15
C ILE A 175 -17.44 -17.38 -17.97
N PRO A 176 -18.24 -18.29 -17.37
CA PRO A 176 -19.16 -19.15 -18.12
C PRO A 176 -20.38 -18.43 -18.68
N MET A 177 -20.71 -17.22 -18.20
CA MET A 177 -21.78 -16.43 -18.80
C MET A 177 -21.34 -16.02 -20.20
N THR A 178 -21.97 -16.55 -21.24
CA THR A 178 -21.67 -16.22 -22.66
C THR A 178 -22.18 -14.83 -23.04
N ALA A 179 -21.79 -13.82 -22.27
CA ALA A 179 -22.08 -12.42 -22.52
C ALA A 179 -21.04 -11.85 -23.49
N ASN A 180 -21.28 -12.04 -24.79
CA ASN A 180 -20.51 -11.36 -25.83
C ASN A 180 -21.29 -10.13 -26.29
N TYR A 181 -20.87 -8.95 -25.83
CA TYR A 181 -21.40 -7.70 -26.35
C TYR A 181 -20.45 -7.17 -27.42
N ASP A 182 -20.88 -7.26 -28.67
CA ASP A 182 -20.12 -6.72 -29.80
C ASP A 182 -20.57 -5.27 -30.04
N ILE A 183 -19.87 -4.32 -29.43
CA ILE A 183 -20.15 -2.89 -29.56
C ILE A 183 -19.23 -2.34 -30.64
N GLY A 184 -19.30 -2.90 -31.86
CA GLY A 184 -18.64 -2.45 -33.11
C GLY A 184 -17.12 -2.25 -33.08
N ILE A 185 -16.66 -1.26 -32.31
CA ILE A 185 -15.26 -0.89 -32.06
C ILE A 185 -14.60 -1.68 -30.92
N PHE A 186 -15.38 -2.28 -30.00
CA PHE A 186 -14.85 -3.08 -28.89
C PHE A 186 -15.65 -4.37 -28.71
N ARG A 187 -14.95 -5.52 -28.68
CA ARG A 187 -15.52 -6.82 -28.29
C ARG A 187 -15.44 -6.94 -26.78
N TYR A 188 -16.59 -6.87 -26.11
CA TYR A 188 -16.67 -6.97 -24.67
C TYR A 188 -17.07 -8.39 -24.27
N SER A 189 -16.05 -9.21 -24.00
CA SER A 189 -16.16 -10.62 -23.60
C SER A 189 -16.36 -10.76 -22.08
N SER A 190 -16.72 -11.96 -21.62
CA SER A 190 -16.95 -12.27 -20.19
C SER A 190 -15.74 -11.99 -19.30
N TRP A 191 -14.52 -12.16 -19.82
CA TRP A 191 -13.29 -11.88 -19.07
C TRP A 191 -13.06 -10.37 -18.86
N ASN A 192 -13.59 -9.51 -19.74
CA ASN A 192 -13.55 -8.06 -19.57
C ASN A 192 -14.50 -7.61 -18.44
N ILE A 193 -15.67 -8.25 -18.33
CA ILE A 193 -16.60 -8.03 -17.21
C ILE A 193 -15.95 -8.44 -15.90
N PHE A 194 -15.36 -9.63 -15.86
CA PHE A 194 -14.66 -10.15 -14.69
C PHE A 194 -13.57 -9.19 -14.22
N LEU A 195 -12.72 -8.76 -15.14
CA LEU A 195 -11.62 -7.84 -14.87
C LEU A 195 -12.11 -6.46 -14.40
N THR A 196 -13.16 -5.94 -15.02
CA THR A 196 -13.81 -4.68 -14.60
C THR A 196 -14.31 -4.79 -13.17
N LEU A 197 -15.03 -5.87 -12.85
CA LEU A 197 -15.54 -6.10 -11.50
C LEU A 197 -14.41 -6.21 -10.46
N CYS A 198 -13.30 -6.86 -10.81
CA CYS A 198 -12.13 -6.95 -9.93
C CYS A 198 -11.39 -5.61 -9.76
N SER A 199 -11.48 -4.69 -10.72
CA SER A 199 -10.80 -3.38 -10.67
C SER A 199 -11.54 -2.30 -9.88
N LEU A 200 -12.88 -2.39 -9.79
CA LEU A 200 -13.71 -1.38 -9.12
C LEU A 200 -13.41 -1.24 -7.61
N PRO A 201 -13.22 -2.32 -6.84
CA PRO A 201 -12.91 -2.21 -5.42
C PRO A 201 -11.63 -1.41 -5.16
N SER A 202 -10.58 -1.52 -5.99
CA SER A 202 -9.37 -0.69 -5.85
C SER A 202 -9.69 0.80 -5.80
N ILE A 203 -10.55 1.28 -6.71
CA ILE A 203 -10.92 2.71 -6.79
C ILE A 203 -11.81 3.10 -5.60
N ILE A 204 -12.80 2.28 -5.25
CA ILE A 204 -13.72 2.53 -4.13
C ILE A 204 -12.95 2.61 -2.81
N LEU A 205 -12.01 1.69 -2.59
CA LEU A 205 -11.18 1.64 -1.39
C LEU A 205 -10.24 2.84 -1.33
N ALA A 206 -9.67 3.29 -2.45
CA ALA A 206 -8.89 4.52 -2.50
C ALA A 206 -9.70 5.75 -2.04
N LEU A 207 -10.95 5.86 -2.51
CA LEU A 207 -11.86 6.93 -2.10
C LEU A 207 -12.24 6.82 -0.62
N TRP A 208 -12.50 5.61 -0.12
CA TRP A 208 -12.84 5.40 1.30
C TRP A 208 -11.67 5.74 2.23
N LEU A 209 -10.45 5.38 1.85
CA LEU A 209 -9.22 5.68 2.58
C LEU A 209 -8.96 7.19 2.74
N THR A 210 -9.51 8.04 1.87
CA THR A 210 -9.40 9.50 2.04
C THR A 210 -9.98 10.00 3.38
N ARG A 211 -10.92 9.27 3.99
CA ARG A 211 -11.58 9.62 5.26
C ARG A 211 -10.73 9.36 6.50
N PHE A 212 -9.71 8.51 6.40
CA PHE A 212 -8.82 8.18 7.51
C PHE A 212 -7.69 9.21 7.64
N PRO A 213 -7.15 9.45 8.84
CA PRO A 213 -6.01 10.34 9.01
C PRO A 213 -4.72 9.73 8.43
N GLU A 214 -3.69 10.58 8.29
CA GLU A 214 -2.33 10.11 8.04
C GLU A 214 -1.78 9.42 9.30
N SER A 215 -0.76 8.58 9.16
CA SER A 215 -0.15 7.89 10.30
C SER A 215 0.37 8.89 11.35
N PRO A 216 0.00 8.75 12.63
CA PRO A 216 0.48 9.64 13.69
C PRO A 216 2.00 9.50 13.88
N LYS A 217 2.54 8.29 13.67
CA LYS A 217 3.99 8.05 13.74
C LYS A 217 4.75 8.78 12.63
N PHE A 218 4.22 8.75 11.40
CA PHE A 218 4.80 9.49 10.29
C PHE A 218 4.82 11.01 10.54
N LEU A 219 3.72 11.55 11.07
CA LEU A 219 3.60 12.96 11.39
C LEU A 219 4.63 13.39 12.44
N LEU A 220 4.88 12.56 13.45
CA LEU A 220 5.94 12.77 14.44
C LEU A 220 7.34 12.75 13.81
N GLU A 221 7.61 11.78 12.94
CA GLU A 221 8.89 11.70 12.20
C GLU A 221 9.12 12.93 11.31
N CYS A 222 8.05 13.55 10.80
CA CYS A 222 8.11 14.81 10.05
C CYS A 222 8.22 16.07 10.91
N GLY A 223 8.13 15.96 12.24
CA GLY A 223 8.09 17.09 13.17
C GLY A 223 6.75 17.84 13.20
N GLU A 224 5.68 17.27 12.64
CA GLU A 224 4.32 17.81 12.64
C GLU A 224 3.57 17.33 13.90
N PHE A 225 4.07 17.73 15.08
CA PHE A 225 3.58 17.28 16.39
C PHE A 225 2.10 17.62 16.64
N ASP A 226 1.63 18.78 16.18
CA ASP A 226 0.25 19.21 16.35
C ASP A 226 -0.71 18.32 15.54
N GLU A 227 -0.37 18.01 14.28
CA GLU A 227 -1.20 17.12 13.44
C GLU A 227 -1.20 15.68 13.97
N ALA A 228 -0.08 15.21 14.52
CA ALA A 228 0.01 13.91 15.17
C ALA A 228 -0.91 13.85 16.41
N LEU A 229 -0.93 14.91 17.21
CA LEU A 229 -1.77 15.02 18.41
C LEU A 229 -3.25 15.11 18.05
N ASP A 230 -3.62 15.87 17.01
CA ASP A 230 -4.99 15.92 16.49
C ASP A 230 -5.46 14.56 15.96
N CYS A 231 -4.56 13.80 15.32
CA CYS A 231 -4.84 12.43 14.92
C CYS A 231 -5.14 11.54 16.13
N LEU A 232 -4.33 11.60 17.19
CA LEU A 232 -4.55 10.81 18.41
C LEU A 232 -5.83 11.20 19.14
N LYS A 233 -6.15 12.50 19.21
CA LYS A 233 -7.43 13.00 19.75
C LYS A 233 -8.62 12.46 18.98
N ARG A 234 -8.54 12.44 17.65
CA ARG A 234 -9.59 11.86 16.80
C ARG A 234 -9.79 10.38 17.09
N ILE A 235 -8.69 9.62 17.22
CA ILE A 235 -8.75 8.19 17.57
C ILE A 235 -9.43 8.00 18.93
N TYR A 236 -9.02 8.79 19.93
CA TYR A 236 -9.61 8.77 21.27
C TYR A 236 -11.12 9.03 21.21
N THR A 237 -11.55 10.12 20.57
CA THR A 237 -12.98 10.47 20.45
C THR A 237 -13.79 9.40 19.72
N GLU A 238 -13.26 8.80 18.65
CA GLU A 238 -13.96 7.73 17.94
C GLU A 238 -14.05 6.42 18.75
N ASN A 239 -13.11 6.16 19.66
CA ASN A 239 -13.09 4.97 20.50
C ASN A 239 -13.96 5.11 21.75
N THR A 240 -13.83 6.22 22.48
CA THR A 240 -14.49 6.44 23.78
C THR A 240 -15.83 7.17 23.66
N GLY A 241 -16.00 8.00 22.63
CA GLY A 241 -17.13 8.93 22.51
C GLY A 241 -16.95 10.23 23.29
N GLU A 242 -15.84 10.38 24.03
CA GLU A 242 -15.51 11.58 24.81
C GLU A 242 -14.90 12.68 23.92
N PRO A 243 -15.04 13.97 24.29
CA PRO A 243 -14.47 15.07 23.52
C PRO A 243 -12.94 14.96 23.46
N GLY A 244 -12.35 15.33 22.33
CA GLY A 244 -10.90 15.26 22.12
C GLY A 244 -10.07 16.10 23.12
N ASP A 245 -10.69 17.07 23.79
CA ASP A 245 -10.05 17.87 24.84
C ASP A 245 -9.86 17.11 26.16
N ALA A 246 -10.61 16.01 26.37
CA ALA A 246 -10.44 15.10 27.50
C ALA A 246 -9.26 14.13 27.30
N TYR A 247 -8.63 14.11 26.12
CA TYR A 247 -7.48 13.27 25.85
C TYR A 247 -6.31 13.63 26.78
N PRO A 248 -5.71 12.66 27.50
CA PRO A 248 -4.77 12.93 28.59
C PRO A 248 -3.42 13.49 28.14
N VAL A 249 -3.01 13.29 26.87
CA VAL A 249 -1.72 13.78 26.36
C VAL A 249 -1.88 15.13 25.67
N ARG A 250 -1.21 16.15 26.19
CA ARG A 250 -1.31 17.55 25.70
C ARG A 250 -0.20 17.98 24.76
N SER A 251 0.93 17.28 24.75
CA SER A 251 2.08 17.60 23.88
C SER A 251 2.91 16.35 23.61
N LEU A 252 3.35 16.18 22.36
CA LEU A 252 4.23 15.10 21.93
C LEU A 252 5.67 15.61 21.70
N ILE A 253 6.12 16.58 22.51
CA ILE A 253 7.43 17.19 22.35
C ILE A 253 8.48 16.24 22.92
N GLU A 254 9.35 15.76 22.03
CA GLU A 254 10.52 14.97 22.39
C GLU A 254 11.69 15.90 22.72
N ASN A 255 12.30 15.73 23.90
CA ASN A 255 13.58 16.37 24.20
C ASN A 255 14.68 15.60 23.46
N GLU A 256 15.41 16.29 22.58
CA GLU A 256 16.53 15.80 21.76
C GLU A 256 16.19 14.83 20.61
N VAL A 257 15.52 15.35 19.59
CA VAL A 257 15.62 14.73 18.26
C VAL A 257 17.06 14.91 17.79
N ARG A 258 17.80 13.79 17.73
CA ARG A 258 18.93 13.59 16.82
C ARG A 258 18.37 13.74 15.41
N CYS A 259 18.17 14.99 15.00
CA CYS A 259 17.87 15.38 13.64
C CYS A 259 18.89 14.65 12.78
N SER A 260 18.43 13.70 11.96
CA SER A 260 19.21 13.34 10.79
C SER A 260 19.59 14.67 10.14
N VAL A 261 20.86 14.81 9.75
CA VAL A 261 21.58 16.07 9.43
C VAL A 261 20.92 16.93 8.33
N ILE A 262 19.73 16.56 7.88
CA ILE A 262 18.91 17.19 6.85
C ILE A 262 17.85 18.16 7.43
N SER A 263 17.35 17.97 8.66
CA SER A 263 16.22 18.80 9.16
C SER A 263 16.62 20.16 9.76
N ILE A 264 17.91 20.42 10.03
CA ILE A 264 18.36 21.69 10.64
C ILE A 264 18.41 22.85 9.62
N GLN A 265 18.46 22.58 8.32
CA GLN A 265 18.57 23.65 7.31
C GLN A 265 17.24 24.09 6.70
N SER A 266 16.12 23.44 7.05
CA SER A 266 14.82 23.72 6.46
C SER A 266 13.79 24.02 7.55
N LYS A 267 13.70 25.30 7.95
CA LYS A 267 12.50 25.92 8.54
C LYS A 267 11.30 25.93 7.56
N ARG A 268 11.14 24.89 6.73
CA ARG A 268 9.95 24.67 5.92
C ARG A 268 9.33 23.37 6.40
N SER A 269 8.20 23.53 7.08
CA SER A 269 7.09 22.57 7.09
C SER A 269 7.16 21.68 5.84
N LEU A 270 7.27 20.37 6.07
CA LEU A 270 7.31 19.34 5.01
C LEU A 270 6.03 19.33 4.16
N ARG A 271 4.99 20.08 4.56
CA ARG A 271 3.82 20.41 3.76
C ARG A 271 4.03 21.47 2.66
N SER A 272 5.20 22.11 2.57
CA SER A 272 5.48 23.13 1.55
C SER A 272 6.26 22.65 0.32
N VAL A 273 6.61 21.36 0.22
CA VAL A 273 6.97 20.76 -1.08
C VAL A 273 5.68 20.49 -1.85
N LYS A 274 4.97 21.59 -2.18
CA LYS A 274 3.93 21.60 -3.18
C LYS A 274 4.56 21.13 -4.49
N THR A 275 4.10 19.95 -4.93
CA THR A 275 4.19 19.48 -6.31
C THR A 275 5.61 19.13 -6.76
N VAL A 276 5.87 17.82 -6.95
CA VAL A 276 7.00 17.36 -7.78
C VAL A 276 6.81 17.95 -9.17
N LYS A 277 7.41 19.12 -9.41
CA LYS A 277 7.31 19.84 -10.68
C LYS A 277 8.63 19.79 -11.47
N THR A 278 9.70 19.25 -10.90
CA THR A 278 11.04 19.34 -11.48
C THR A 278 11.76 18.00 -11.51
N SER A 279 12.36 17.66 -12.67
CA SER A 279 13.27 16.51 -12.86
C SER A 279 14.44 16.48 -11.85
N LYS A 280 14.81 17.63 -11.25
CA LYS A 280 15.84 17.74 -10.21
C LYS A 280 15.43 17.11 -8.89
N ASP A 281 14.16 17.24 -8.48
CA ASP A 281 13.69 16.62 -7.24
C ASP A 281 13.72 15.11 -7.41
N LEU A 282 13.15 14.57 -8.50
CA LEU A 282 13.22 13.13 -8.83
C LEU A 282 14.66 12.57 -8.83
N LYS A 283 15.63 13.34 -9.35
CA LYS A 283 17.05 12.93 -9.33
C LYS A 283 17.64 12.91 -7.92
N ASN A 284 17.30 13.90 -7.09
CA ASN A 284 17.73 13.92 -5.69
C ASN A 284 17.11 12.75 -4.91
N LEU A 285 15.83 12.45 -5.18
CA LEU A 285 15.13 11.30 -4.62
C LEU A 285 15.84 10.00 -5.00
N LEU A 286 16.06 9.74 -6.30
CA LEU A 286 16.76 8.53 -6.76
C LEU A 286 18.17 8.39 -6.13
N LYS A 287 18.84 9.51 -5.85
CA LYS A 287 20.17 9.52 -5.22
C LYS A 287 20.11 9.19 -3.73
N GLU A 288 19.13 9.69 -2.99
CA GLU A 288 18.91 9.33 -1.58
C GLU A 288 18.51 7.87 -1.44
N VAL A 289 17.65 7.38 -2.31
CA VAL A 289 17.25 5.97 -2.27
C VAL A 289 18.42 5.06 -2.63
N TRP A 290 19.24 5.43 -3.62
CA TRP A 290 20.47 4.71 -3.91
C TRP A 290 21.42 4.67 -2.70
N TYR A 291 21.48 5.76 -1.92
CA TYR A 291 22.27 5.81 -0.70
C TYR A 291 21.73 4.85 0.38
N GLN A 292 20.42 4.86 0.66
CA GLN A 292 19.80 3.94 1.63
C GLN A 292 19.94 2.48 1.21
N THR A 293 19.74 2.18 -0.06
CA THR A 293 19.95 0.83 -0.62
C THR A 293 21.39 0.39 -0.40
N LYS A 294 22.35 1.28 -0.70
CA LYS A 294 23.77 1.00 -0.48
C LYS A 294 24.12 0.77 0.99
N GLU A 295 23.46 1.44 1.92
CA GLU A 295 23.62 1.20 3.36
C GLU A 295 23.10 -0.17 3.80
N MET A 296 21.97 -0.64 3.26
CA MET A 296 21.46 -1.99 3.55
C MET A 296 22.43 -3.10 3.13
N PHE A 297 23.24 -2.88 2.09
CA PHE A 297 24.25 -3.83 1.62
C PHE A 297 25.63 -3.67 2.30
N LYS A 298 25.75 -2.81 3.33
CA LYS A 298 26.98 -2.68 4.14
C LYS A 298 26.88 -3.46 5.46
N PRO A 299 28.01 -3.90 6.04
CA PRO A 299 28.02 -4.43 7.40
C PRO A 299 27.67 -3.30 8.41
N PRO A 300 26.83 -3.55 9.43
CA PRO A 300 26.36 -4.86 9.92
C PRO A 300 25.05 -5.40 9.31
N HIS A 301 24.29 -4.61 8.54
CA HIS A 301 22.93 -4.94 8.10
C HIS A 301 22.86 -6.03 7.01
N LEU A 302 23.92 -6.16 6.20
CA LEU A 302 24.00 -7.12 5.10
C LEU A 302 23.62 -8.56 5.50
N LYS A 303 24.07 -9.04 6.66
CA LYS A 303 23.75 -10.41 7.13
C LYS A 303 22.25 -10.60 7.39
N ASN A 304 21.61 -9.59 8.00
CA ASN A 304 20.19 -9.64 8.31
C ASN A 304 19.36 -9.54 7.03
N THR A 305 19.73 -8.65 6.11
CA THR A 305 19.06 -8.52 4.80
C THR A 305 19.13 -9.82 4.00
N VAL A 306 20.31 -10.45 3.90
CA VAL A 306 20.47 -11.73 3.19
C VAL A 306 19.63 -12.83 3.85
N LEU A 307 19.64 -12.91 5.20
CA LEU A 307 18.84 -13.89 5.92
C LEU A 307 17.33 -13.70 5.69
N THR A 308 16.84 -12.47 5.76
CA THR A 308 15.43 -12.15 5.49
C THR A 308 15.04 -12.50 4.05
N CYS A 309 15.89 -12.18 3.07
CA CYS A 309 15.65 -12.57 1.68
C CYS A 309 15.58 -14.10 1.50
N LEU A 310 16.48 -14.85 2.15
CA LEU A 310 16.47 -16.31 2.11
C LEU A 310 15.23 -16.92 2.76
N ILE A 311 14.82 -16.40 3.92
CA ILE A 311 13.60 -16.84 4.60
C ILE A 311 12.38 -16.56 3.73
N GLN A 312 12.27 -15.35 3.17
CA GLN A 312 11.14 -14.98 2.32
C GLN A 312 11.09 -15.84 1.06
N PHE A 313 12.24 -16.06 0.41
CA PHE A 313 12.35 -16.95 -0.75
C PHE A 313 11.91 -18.38 -0.39
N GLY A 314 12.37 -18.91 0.74
CA GLY A 314 11.98 -20.25 1.21
C GLY A 314 10.51 -20.38 1.61
N LEU A 315 9.85 -19.29 2.01
CA LEU A 315 8.41 -19.27 2.31
C LEU A 315 7.54 -19.15 1.05
N THR A 316 8.08 -18.59 -0.04
CA THR A 316 7.33 -18.33 -1.28
C THR A 316 7.64 -19.28 -2.44
N SER A 317 8.68 -20.12 -2.31
CA SER A 317 9.04 -21.18 -3.26
C SER A 317 8.33 -22.50 -2.93
#